data_AF-A0A1V1NXK3-F1
#
_entry.id   AF-A0A1V1NXK3-F1
#
_cell.length_a   1.000
_cell.length_b   1.000
_cell.length_c   1.000
_cell.angle_alpha   90.00
_cell.angle_beta   90.00
_cell.angle_gamma   90.00
#
_symmetry.space_group_name_H-M   'P 1'
#
loop_
_entity.id
_entity.type
_entity.pdbx_description
1 polymer ?
#
loop_
_entity_poly.entity_id
_entity_poly.type
_entity_poly.pdbx_seq_one_letter_code
_entity_poly.pdbx_strand_id
1 'polypeptide(L)'
;MVKKQDRNQFGALQPKYNFSMNPYPEFRFSKCPDCQNKTGQRKLPLIIHIDPKNLIALNYTCRYCQQCDMLIAHKHEVEHHLTELFQQMDKNVIGNNYLVFGTVEKKGLA
;
A
#
# COMPACT_ATOMS: atom_id res chain seq x y z
N MET A 1 25.48 24.22 -13.94
CA MET A 1 25.28 23.35 -12.77
C MET A 1 23.77 23.25 -12.49
N VAL A 2 23.12 22.15 -12.87
CA VAL A 2 21.69 21.95 -12.61
C VAL A 2 21.52 21.60 -11.13
N LYS A 3 20.82 22.46 -10.37
CA LYS A 3 20.49 22.20 -8.96
C LYS A 3 19.65 20.91 -8.88
N LYS A 4 20.19 19.88 -8.23
CA LYS A 4 19.48 18.63 -7.94
C LYS A 4 18.35 18.98 -6.97
N GLN A 5 17.13 19.09 -7.46
CA GLN A 5 15.96 19.22 -6.60
C GLN A 5 15.90 17.95 -5.74
N ASP A 6 15.91 18.12 -4.41
CA ASP A 6 15.59 17.05 -3.47
C ASP A 6 14.17 16.58 -3.80
N ARG A 7 14.06 15.48 -4.53
CA ARG A 7 12.78 14.81 -4.69
C ARG A 7 12.49 14.22 -3.32
N ASN A 8 11.33 14.53 -2.74
CA ASN A 8 10.79 13.84 -1.57
C ASN A 8 10.53 12.36 -1.95
N GLN A 9 11.60 11.58 -2.05
CA GLN A 9 11.62 10.22 -2.53
C GLN A 9 12.38 9.37 -1.52
N PHE A 10 11.74 8.30 -1.08
CA PHE A 10 12.37 7.33 -0.22
C PHE A 10 13.23 6.37 -1.04
N GLY A 11 14.52 6.29 -0.71
CA GLY A 11 15.48 5.41 -1.39
C GLY A 11 15.92 5.89 -2.78
N ALA A 12 16.80 5.11 -3.42
CA ALA A 12 17.40 5.45 -4.72
C ALA A 12 16.60 4.96 -5.94
N LEU A 13 15.62 4.08 -5.74
CA LEU A 13 14.82 3.48 -6.82
C LEU A 13 13.65 4.38 -7.19
N GLN A 14 13.38 4.51 -8.49
CA GLN A 14 12.21 5.25 -8.98
C GLN A 14 10.91 4.67 -8.42
N PRO A 15 9.93 5.51 -8.03
CA PRO A 15 8.62 5.01 -7.62
C PRO A 15 7.97 4.23 -8.76
N LYS A 16 7.50 3.01 -8.46
CA LYS A 16 6.87 2.13 -9.47
C LYS A 16 5.37 2.38 -9.63
N TYR A 17 4.68 2.68 -8.54
CA TYR A 17 3.25 2.93 -8.53
C TYR A 17 2.94 4.22 -7.78
N ASN A 18 1.90 4.90 -8.22
CA ASN A 18 1.16 5.82 -7.36
C ASN A 18 0.36 4.98 -6.34
N PHE A 19 0.17 5.52 -5.14
CA PHE A 19 -0.53 4.81 -4.08
C PHE A 19 -1.54 5.71 -3.40
N SER A 20 -2.75 5.18 -3.19
CA SER A 20 -3.80 5.82 -2.43
C SER A 20 -4.38 4.85 -1.42
N MET A 21 -4.59 5.34 -0.20
CA MET A 21 -5.29 4.61 0.84
C MET A 21 -6.74 5.12 0.86
N ASN A 22 -7.68 4.26 0.47
CA ASN A 22 -9.10 4.60 0.52
C ASN A 22 -9.60 4.59 1.99
N PRO A 23 -10.02 5.74 2.55
CA PRO A 23 -10.52 5.81 3.91
C PRO A 23 -12.02 5.48 4.02
N TYR A 24 -12.75 5.35 2.92
CA TYR A 24 -14.20 5.22 2.94
C TYR A 24 -14.65 3.75 2.87
N PRO A 25 -15.32 3.21 3.92
CA PRO A 25 -15.73 1.80 3.98
C PRO A 25 -16.64 1.34 2.84
N GLU A 26 -17.49 2.23 2.34
CA GLU A 26 -18.52 1.91 1.34
C GLU A 26 -18.00 2.00 -0.10
N PHE A 27 -16.86 2.67 -0.32
CA PHE A 27 -16.36 2.92 -1.66
C PHE A 27 -15.38 1.82 -2.08
N ARG A 28 -15.67 1.15 -3.20
CA ARG A 28 -14.81 0.09 -3.77
C ARG A 28 -13.93 0.56 -4.93
N PHE A 29 -13.98 1.84 -5.28
CA PHE A 29 -13.18 2.45 -6.36
C PHE A 29 -13.16 1.62 -7.65
N SER A 30 -14.33 1.29 -8.18
CA SER A 30 -14.47 0.62 -9.49
C SER A 30 -13.99 1.48 -10.67
N LYS A 31 -13.87 2.79 -10.44
CA LYS A 31 -13.25 3.77 -11.32
C LYS A 31 -12.10 4.49 -10.59
N CYS A 32 -11.09 4.90 -11.35
CA CYS A 32 -9.95 5.65 -10.83
C CYS A 32 -10.39 7.07 -10.44
N PRO A 33 -10.02 7.59 -9.26
CA PRO A 33 -10.39 8.95 -8.86
C PRO A 33 -9.79 10.01 -9.78
N ASP A 34 -8.60 9.75 -10.33
CA ASP A 34 -7.84 10.73 -11.11
C ASP A 34 -8.30 10.78 -12.57
N CYS A 35 -8.44 9.63 -13.23
CA CYS A 35 -8.75 9.56 -14.67
C CYS A 35 -10.12 8.96 -15.00
N GLN A 36 -10.91 8.53 -14.01
CA GLN A 36 -12.26 7.95 -14.16
C GLN A 36 -12.35 6.65 -14.98
N ASN A 37 -11.23 6.12 -15.47
CA ASN A 37 -11.17 4.81 -16.13
C ASN A 37 -11.48 3.68 -15.16
N LYS A 38 -11.96 2.55 -15.69
CA LYS A 38 -12.20 1.33 -14.91
C LYS A 38 -10.91 0.88 -14.25
N THR A 39 -10.97 0.57 -12.97
CA THR A 39 -9.86 -0.09 -12.27
C THR A 39 -10.00 -1.61 -12.43
N GLY A 40 -8.87 -2.30 -12.45
CA GLY A 40 -8.77 -3.75 -12.28
C GLY A 40 -8.43 -4.11 -10.83
N GLN A 41 -7.95 -5.32 -10.65
CA GLN A 41 -7.36 -5.80 -9.39
C GLN A 41 -5.88 -6.13 -9.63
N ARG A 42 -5.04 -5.88 -8.63
CA ARG A 42 -3.64 -6.30 -8.64
C ARG A 42 -3.25 -6.83 -7.27
N LYS A 43 -2.84 -8.09 -7.21
CA LYS A 43 -2.36 -8.73 -5.99
C LYS A 43 -0.85 -8.60 -5.89
N LEU A 44 -0.37 -8.00 -4.81
CA LEU A 44 1.05 -7.88 -4.50
C LEU A 44 1.26 -7.62 -3.00
N PRO A 45 2.43 -7.99 -2.44
CA PRO A 45 2.78 -7.61 -1.08
C PRO A 45 2.96 -6.09 -0.94
N LEU A 46 2.21 -5.51 0.01
CA LEU A 46 2.44 -4.17 0.53
C LEU A 46 3.44 -4.24 1.69
N ILE A 47 4.49 -3.42 1.64
CA ILE A 47 5.42 -3.26 2.77
C ILE A 47 4.86 -2.19 3.69
N ILE A 48 4.55 -2.58 4.91
CA ILE A 48 3.93 -1.72 5.92
C ILE A 48 4.85 -1.66 7.12
N HIS A 49 5.27 -0.46 7.48
CA HIS A 49 5.92 -0.21 8.76
C HIS A 49 4.85 0.19 9.77
N ILE A 50 4.92 -0.39 10.97
CA ILE A 50 4.07 -0.03 12.08
C ILE A 50 4.99 0.41 13.21
N ASP A 51 4.78 1.64 13.67
CA ASP A 51 5.62 2.23 14.71
C ASP A 51 5.55 1.39 16.00
N PRO A 52 6.65 1.25 16.76
CA PRO A 52 7.98 1.79 16.47
C PRO A 52 8.92 0.82 15.72
N LYS A 53 8.59 -0.47 15.61
CA LYS A 53 9.59 -1.51 15.26
C LYS A 53 9.13 -2.58 14.27
N ASN A 54 7.85 -2.60 13.89
CA ASN A 54 7.32 -3.69 13.08
C ASN A 54 7.41 -3.33 11.60
N LEU A 55 7.86 -4.29 10.79
CA LEU A 55 7.86 -4.20 9.34
C LEU A 55 7.28 -5.49 8.79
N ILE A 56 6.19 -5.37 8.03
CA ILE A 56 5.44 -6.52 7.54
C ILE A 56 5.26 -6.45 6.03
N ALA A 57 5.18 -7.61 5.40
CA ALA A 57 4.80 -7.75 4.00
C ALA A 57 3.39 -8.37 3.93
N LEU A 58 2.38 -7.53 3.71
CA LEU A 58 0.99 -7.95 3.61
C LEU A 58 0.64 -8.28 2.15
N ASN A 59 0.42 -9.56 1.83
CA ASN A 59 -0.12 -9.97 0.53
C ASN A 59 -1.56 -9.45 0.37
N TYR A 60 -1.75 -8.38 -0.39
CA TYR A 60 -3.03 -7.70 -0.51
C TYR A 60 -3.45 -7.53 -1.98
N THR A 61 -4.75 -7.46 -2.21
CA THR A 61 -5.32 -7.22 -3.55
C THR A 61 -5.81 -5.78 -3.63
N CYS A 62 -5.04 -4.90 -4.28
CA CYS A 62 -5.43 -3.52 -4.52
C CYS A 62 -6.40 -3.41 -5.71
N ARG A 63 -7.19 -2.34 -5.74
CA ARG A 63 -7.70 -1.82 -7.02
C ARG A 63 -6.53 -1.19 -7.77
N TYR A 64 -6.49 -1.36 -9.09
CA TYR A 64 -5.37 -0.90 -9.91
C TYR A 64 -5.87 -0.15 -11.14
N CYS A 65 -5.39 1.07 -11.34
CA CYS A 65 -5.56 1.79 -12.59
C CYS A 65 -4.30 1.67 -13.44
N GLN A 66 -4.41 1.01 -14.60
CA GLN A 66 -3.28 0.87 -15.53
C GLN A 66 -2.87 2.20 -16.16
N GLN A 67 -3.82 3.11 -16.42
CA GLN A 67 -3.53 4.40 -17.06
C GLN A 67 -2.70 5.33 -16.15
N CYS A 68 -2.98 5.31 -14.85
CA CYS A 68 -2.31 6.18 -13.87
C CYS A 68 -1.22 5.46 -13.07
N ASP A 69 -1.01 4.16 -13.32
CA ASP A 69 -0.22 3.27 -12.47
C ASP A 69 -0.52 3.40 -10.97
N MET A 70 -1.81 3.56 -10.64
CA MET A 70 -2.30 3.83 -9.29
C MET A 70 -2.79 2.55 -8.62
N LEU A 71 -2.21 2.22 -7.46
CA LEU A 71 -2.72 1.23 -6.53
C LEU A 71 -3.60 1.91 -5.48
N ILE A 72 -4.79 1.36 -5.26
CA ILE A 72 -5.71 1.84 -4.23
C ILE A 72 -5.98 0.69 -3.26
N ALA A 73 -5.51 0.84 -2.02
CA ALA A 73 -5.77 -0.10 -0.94
C ALA A 73 -6.95 0.35 -0.09
N HIS A 74 -7.75 -0.59 0.42
CA HIS A 74 -8.88 -0.27 1.29
C HIS A 74 -8.43 -0.24 2.76
N LYS A 75 -8.46 0.94 3.39
CA LYS A 75 -7.92 1.16 4.76
C LYS A 75 -8.42 0.14 5.76
N HIS A 76 -9.74 -0.03 5.84
CA HIS A 76 -10.37 -0.92 6.82
C HIS A 76 -10.03 -2.40 6.59
N GLU A 77 -9.78 -2.83 5.34
CA GLU A 77 -9.39 -4.22 5.07
C GLU A 77 -7.93 -4.43 5.46
N VAL A 78 -7.06 -3.46 5.15
CA VAL A 78 -5.67 -3.48 5.60
C VAL A 78 -5.61 -3.54 7.12
N GLU A 79 -6.27 -2.60 7.83
CA GLU A 79 -6.28 -2.54 9.29
C GLU A 79 -6.90 -3.79 9.93
N HIS A 80 -7.92 -4.38 9.31
CA HIS A 80 -8.48 -5.65 9.75
C HIS A 80 -7.42 -6.77 9.70
N HIS A 81 -6.72 -6.93 8.57
CA HIS A 81 -5.63 -7.91 8.47
C HIS A 81 -4.49 -7.65 9.45
N LEU A 82 -4.14 -6.37 9.70
CA LEU A 82 -3.14 -6.04 10.72
C LEU A 82 -3.61 -6.46 12.12
N THR A 83 -4.87 -6.16 12.44
CA THR A 83 -5.46 -6.50 13.73
C THR A 83 -5.47 -8.01 13.93
N GLU A 84 -5.91 -8.79 12.93
CA GLU A 84 -5.92 -10.25 12.99
C GLU A 84 -4.51 -10.83 13.22
N LEU A 85 -3.51 -10.31 12.49
CA LEU A 85 -2.12 -10.73 12.63
C LEU A 85 -1.58 -10.47 14.04
N PHE A 86 -1.74 -9.25 14.53
CA PHE A 86 -1.19 -8.83 15.83
C PHE A 86 -2.02 -9.29 17.03
N GLN A 87 -3.27 -9.69 16.84
CA GLN A 87 -4.08 -10.29 17.91
C GLN A 87 -3.43 -11.55 18.50
N GLN A 88 -2.71 -12.30 17.66
CA GLN A 88 -2.02 -13.53 18.04
C GLN A 88 -0.54 -13.30 18.38
N MET A 89 0.09 -12.30 17.77
CA MET A 89 1.54 -12.06 17.90
C MET A 89 1.90 -11.10 19.04
N ASP A 90 1.35 -9.88 19.01
CA ASP A 90 1.59 -8.83 20.01
C ASP A 90 0.49 -7.78 19.95
N LYS A 91 -0.41 -7.82 20.93
CA LYS A 91 -1.58 -6.93 20.99
C LYS A 91 -1.20 -5.47 21.20
N ASN A 92 0.01 -5.16 21.70
CA ASN A 92 0.45 -3.78 21.93
C ASN A 92 0.73 -3.02 20.63
N VAL A 93 0.77 -3.72 19.50
CA VAL A 93 0.98 -3.11 18.18
C VAL A 93 -0.34 -2.60 17.57
N ILE A 94 -1.48 -3.15 18.02
CA ILE A 94 -2.80 -2.80 17.49
C ILE A 94 -3.12 -1.34 17.85
N GLY A 95 -3.49 -0.54 16.85
CA GLY A 95 -3.80 0.88 17.00
C GLY A 95 -2.59 1.81 16.84
N ASN A 96 -1.38 1.27 16.66
CA ASN A 96 -0.21 2.09 16.36
C ASN A 96 -0.30 2.69 14.95
N ASN A 97 0.39 3.82 14.78
CA ASN A 97 0.55 4.45 13.47
C ASN A 97 1.29 3.52 12.52
N TYR A 98 0.91 3.57 11.24
CA TYR A 98 1.54 2.78 10.21
C TYR A 98 1.70 3.58 8.91
N LEU A 99 2.68 3.17 8.12
CA LEU A 99 2.96 3.73 6.81
C LEU A 99 3.16 2.60 5.81
N VAL A 100 2.47 2.67 4.68
CA VAL A 100 2.75 1.80 3.53
C VAL A 100 3.96 2.38 2.79
N PHE A 101 5.11 1.75 2.95
CA PHE A 101 6.39 2.21 2.41
C PHE A 101 6.58 1.89 0.93
N GLY A 102 5.91 0.84 0.45
CA GLY A 102 6.06 0.41 -0.92
C GLY A 102 5.55 -0.99 -1.17
N THR A 103 6.12 -1.63 -2.18
CA THR A 103 5.69 -2.93 -2.67
C THR A 103 6.90 -3.80 -2.93
N VAL A 104 6.77 -5.10 -2.75
CA VAL A 104 7.79 -6.06 -3.18
C VAL A 104 7.19 -7.05 -4.17
N GLU A 105 8.02 -7.58 -5.06
CA GLU A 105 7.58 -8.59 -6.00
C GLU A 105 7.55 -9.95 -5.31
N LYS A 106 6.42 -10.64 -5.41
CA LYS A 106 6.37 -12.04 -5.05
C LYS A 106 7.05 -12.83 -6.18
N LYS A 107 8.31 -13.24 -5.98
CA LYS A 107 8.90 -14.27 -6.83
C LYS A 107 8.06 -15.54 -6.63
N GLY A 108 7.44 -16.03 -7.69
CA GLY A 108 6.95 -17.41 -7.69
C GLY A 108 8.14 -18.33 -7.42
N LEU A 109 7.96 -19.34 -6.56
CA LEU A 109 8.83 -20.50 -6.61
C LEU A 109 8.61 -21.09 -8.00
N ALA A 110 9.57 -20.87 -8.90
CA ALA A 110 9.64 -21.54 -10.19
C ALA A 110 10.03 -23.01 -9.96
#